data_AF-A0A352VHU9-F1
#
_entry.id   AF-A0A352VHU9-F1
#
_cell.length_a   1.000
_cell.length_b   1.000
_cell.length_c   1.000
_cell.angle_alpha   90.00
_cell.angle_beta   90.00
_cell.angle_gamma   90.00
#
_symmetry.space_group_name_H-M   'P 1'
#
loop_
_entity.id
_entity.type
_entity.pdbx_description
1 polymer ?
#
loop_
_entity_poly.entity_id
_entity_poly.type
_entity_poly.pdbx_seq_one_letter_code
_entity_poly.pdbx_strand_id
1 'polypeptide(L)' 'MAKAGQSALCEGLSEGSPLEDLRRCAEQGDARAQTNLGRMYANGRGVPEDKAEAVRWYRLGA' A
#
# COMPACT_ATOMS: atom_id res chain seq x y z
N MET A 1 -4.19 -15.15 -23.64
CA MET A 1 -4.19 -15.92 -22.37
C MET A 1 -2.84 -15.73 -21.71
N ALA A 2 -2.74 -14.84 -20.73
CA ALA A 2 -1.69 -14.79 -19.70
C ALA A 2 -2.06 -13.64 -18.75
N LYS A 3 -3.01 -13.88 -17.85
CA LYS A 3 -3.16 -13.03 -16.67
C LYS A 3 -1.96 -13.35 -15.77
N ALA A 4 -0.86 -12.63 -15.95
CA ALA A 4 0.31 -12.74 -15.10
C ALA A 4 0.65 -11.36 -14.55
N GLY A 5 0.35 -11.17 -13.27
CA GLY A 5 1.04 -10.22 -12.40
C GLY A 5 0.55 -8.77 -12.44
N GLN A 6 -0.39 -8.43 -11.57
CA GLN A 6 -0.64 -7.06 -11.09
C GLN A 6 0.56 -6.50 -10.27
N SER A 7 1.80 -6.83 -10.64
CA SER A 7 3.02 -6.51 -9.89
C SER A 7 4.02 -5.64 -10.67
N ALA A 8 3.66 -5.20 -11.88
CA ALA A 8 4.56 -4.45 -12.77
C ALA A 8 4.42 -2.92 -12.69
N LEU A 9 3.57 -2.37 -11.81
CA LEU A 9 3.30 -0.91 -11.75
C LEU A 9 4.08 -0.14 -10.67
N CYS A 10 4.83 -0.82 -9.80
CA CYS A 10 5.63 -0.15 -8.75
C CYS A 10 7.15 -0.36 -8.93
N GLU A 11 7.61 -0.88 -10.08
CA GLU A 11 9.03 -0.97 -10.40
C GLU A 11 9.53 0.39 -10.88
N GLY A 12 9.97 1.20 -9.93
CA GLY A 12 10.54 2.51 -10.17
C GLY A 12 10.94 3.13 -8.84
N LEU A 13 11.84 2.46 -8.10
CA LEU A 13 12.45 2.97 -6.88
C LEU A 13 13.31 4.20 -7.23
N SER A 14 12.65 5.36 -7.39
CA SER A 14 13.26 6.66 -7.27
C SER A 14 13.03 7.14 -5.84
N GLU A 15 14.00 7.87 -5.29
CA GLU A 15 14.18 8.23 -3.88
C GLU A 15 13.09 9.15 -3.29
N GLY A 16 11.83 8.71 -3.33
CA GLY A 16 10.68 9.24 -2.61
C GLY A 16 10.29 8.31 -1.48
N SER A 17 9.77 8.87 -0.40
CA SER A 17 9.29 8.14 0.78
C SER A 17 8.50 6.88 0.38
N PRO A 18 8.85 5.68 0.89
CA PRO A 18 8.19 4.42 0.51
C PRO A 18 6.66 4.42 0.67
N LEU A 19 6.12 5.36 1.45
CA LEU A 19 4.70 5.58 1.71
C LEU A 19 3.91 6.10 0.52
N GLU A 20 4.46 7.02 -0.27
CA GLU A 20 3.69 7.66 -1.34
C GLU A 20 3.46 6.69 -2.50
N ASP A 21 4.47 5.90 -2.86
CA ASP A 21 4.33 4.87 -3.88
C ASP A 21 3.43 3.73 -3.40
N LEU A 22 3.51 3.35 -2.11
CA LEU A 22 2.57 2.42 -1.51
C LEU A 22 1.13 2.93 -1.60
N ARG A 23 0.91 4.23 -1.37
CA ARG A 23 -0.43 4.84 -1.49
C ARG A 23 -0.93 4.83 -2.91
N ARG A 24 -0.08 5.20 -3.86
CA ARG A 24 -0.42 5.15 -5.28
C ARG A 24 -0.78 3.73 -5.71
N CYS A 25 -0.01 2.71 -5.30
CA CYS A 25 -0.29 1.32 -5.64
C CYS A 25 -1.55 0.80 -4.89
N ALA A 26 -1.80 1.24 -3.66
CA ALA A 26 -3.00 0.89 -2.92
C ALA A 26 -4.27 1.52 -3.51
N GLU A 27 -4.18 2.75 -4.00
CA GLU A 27 -5.26 3.44 -4.72
C GLU A 27 -5.54 2.79 -6.09
N GLN A 28 -4.54 2.16 -6.71
CA GLN A 28 -4.71 1.34 -7.93
C GLN A 28 -5.34 -0.04 -7.67
N GLY A 29 -5.58 -0.40 -6.41
CA GLY A 29 -6.16 -1.69 -6.06
C GLY A 29 -5.14 -2.81 -5.85
N ASP A 30 -3.85 -2.52 -5.65
CA ASP A 30 -2.89 -3.54 -5.25
C ASP A 30 -3.15 -3.93 -3.78
N ALA A 31 -3.68 -5.14 -3.59
CA ALA A 31 -3.99 -5.70 -2.27
C ALA A 31 -2.77 -5.77 -1.33
N ARG A 32 -1.57 -5.98 -1.86
CA ARG A 32 -0.32 -5.98 -1.06
C ARG A 32 0.01 -4.57 -0.60
N ALA A 33 -0.19 -3.57 -1.46
CA ALA A 33 0.04 -2.18 -1.11
C ALA A 33 -0.96 -1.69 -0.05
N GLN A 34 -2.24 -2.05 -0.20
CA GLN A 34 -3.28 -1.76 0.78
C GLN A 34 -2.98 -2.40 2.15
N THR A 35 -2.58 -3.68 2.16
CA THR A 35 -2.17 -4.37 3.39
C THR A 35 -0.95 -3.72 4.05
N ASN A 36 0.04 -3.33 3.23
CA ASN A 36 1.24 -2.66 3.73
C ASN A 36 0.93 -1.27 4.31
N LEU A 37 0.06 -0.49 3.68
CA LEU A 37 -0.42 0.79 4.22
C LEU A 37 -1.18 0.61 5.52
N GLY A 38 -2.07 -0.38 5.58
CA GLY A 38 -2.75 -0.77 6.81
C GLY A 38 -1.75 -1.01 7.94
N ARG A 39 -0.66 -1.73 7.65
CA ARG A 39 0.40 -2.00 8.62
C ARG A 39 1.22 -0.77 8.99
N MET A 40 1.47 0.15 8.06
CA MET A 40 2.21 1.38 8.34
C MET A 40 1.42 2.32 9.25
N TYR A 41 0.13 2.50 8.97
CA TYR A 41 -0.78 3.25 9.84
C TYR A 41 -1.00 2.57 11.20
N ALA A 42 -1.03 1.24 11.26
CA ALA A 42 -1.18 0.52 12.52
C ALA A 42 0.06 0.61 13.43
N ASN A 43 1.25 0.76 12.86
CA ASN A 43 2.53 0.79 13.60
C ASN A 43 3.16 2.19 13.68
N GLY A 44 2.52 3.21 13.11
CA GLY A 44 3.06 4.58 13.07
C GLY A 44 4.39 4.71 12.31
N ARG A 45 4.65 3.85 11.32
CA ARG A 45 5.96 3.74 10.67
C ARG A 45 6.06 4.71 9.50
N GLY A 46 6.51 5.93 9.77
CA GLY A 46 6.65 7.02 8.77
C GLY A 46 5.36 7.80 8.51
N VAL A 47 4.24 7.38 9.11
CA VAL A 47 2.98 8.12 9.22
C VAL A 47 2.56 8.15 10.69
N PRO A 48 1.80 9.15 11.14
CA PRO A 48 1.14 9.09 12.44
C PRO A 48 0.29 7.82 12.54
N GLU A 49 0.33 7.19 13.72
CA GLU A 49 -0.48 6.00 13.98
C GLU A 49 -1.96 6.35 13.84
N ASP A 50 -2.65 5.65 12.95
CA ASP A 50 -4.10 5.78 12.77
C ASP A 50 -4.70 4.38 12.57
N LYS A 51 -5.25 3.84 13.65
CA LYS A 51 -5.90 2.53 13.63
C LYS A 51 -7.17 2.51 12.79
N ALA A 52 -7.88 3.64 12.66
CA ALA A 52 -9.08 3.70 11.83
C ALA A 52 -8.72 3.61 10.35
N GLU A 53 -7.71 4.39 9.93
CA GLU A 53 -7.22 4.35 8.56
C GLU A 53 -6.55 3.00 8.25
N ALA A 54 -5.84 2.42 9.22
CA ALA A 54 -5.26 1.08 9.08
C ALA A 54 -6.32 0.01 8.76
N VAL A 55 -7.43 -0.01 9.51
CA VAL A 55 -8.53 -0.95 9.30
C VAL A 55 -9.19 -0.74 7.94
N ARG A 56 -9.34 0.52 7.50
CA ARG A 56 -9.87 0.84 6.17
C ARG A 56 -9.01 0.24 5.06
N TRP A 57 -7.68 0.39 5.14
CA TRP A 57 -6.76 -0.19 4.16
C TRP A 57 -6.72 -1.72 4.22
N TYR A 58 -6.76 -2.32 5.41
CA TYR A 58 -6.87 -3.77 5.55
C TYR A 58 -8.15 -4.34 4.96
N ARG A 59 -9.27 -3.62 5.07
CA ARG A 59 -10.54 -4.03 4.46
C ARG A 59 -10.52 -3.97 2.93
N LEU A 60 -9.69 -3.12 2.35
CA LEU A 60 -9.55 -3.01 0.90
C LEU A 60 -8.63 -4.09 0.33
N GLY A 61 -7.57 -4.45 1.07
CA GLY A 61 -6.57 -5.43 0.66
C GLY A 61 -6.86 -6.88 1.07
N ALA A 62 -8.00 -7.14 1.71
CA ALA A 62 -8.50 -8.48 2.05
C ALA A 62 -9.33 -9.05 0.89
#